data_AF-A0AAF1JZU4-F1
#
_entry.id   AF-A0AAF1JZU4-F1
#
_cell.length_a   1.000
_cell.length_b   1.000
_cell.length_c   1.000
_cell.angle_alpha   90.00
_cell.angle_beta   90.00
_cell.angle_gamma   90.00
#
_symmetry.space_group_name_H-M   'P 1'
#
loop_
_entity.id
_entity.type
_entity.pdbx_description
1 polymer ?
#
loop_
_entity_poly.entity_id
_entity_poly.type
_entity_poly.pdbx_seq_one_letter_code
_entity_poly.pdbx_strand_id
1 'polypeptide(L)'
;MATGAAALGREVTLFATNAGIGLLLEGQALAEDPREALLTARGVAGIGVLWAAARELGIRCIACEAGLAAEGLRDAALSPGVERAGVATFFEAVSNGQIVTL
;
A
#
# COMPACT_ATOMS: atom_id res chain seq x y z
N MET A 1 8.35 2.54 -4.00
CA MET A 1 9.46 2.70 -3.02
C MET A 1 9.48 1.58 -1.99
N ALA A 2 8.37 1.25 -1.35
CA ALA A 2 8.27 0.22 -0.30
C ALA A 2 8.94 -1.12 -0.70
N THR A 3 8.55 -1.72 -1.83
CA THR A 3 9.13 -2.99 -2.32
C THR A 3 10.65 -2.93 -2.50
N GLY A 4 11.18 -1.81 -3.03
CA GLY A 4 12.61 -1.62 -3.20
C GLY A 4 13.37 -1.50 -1.87
N ALA A 5 12.78 -0.84 -0.86
CA ALA A 5 13.35 -0.77 0.48
C ALA A 5 13.35 -2.14 1.16
N ALA A 6 12.25 -2.88 1.05
CA ALA A 6 12.12 -4.23 1.63
C ALA A 6 13.09 -5.23 0.96
N ALA A 7 13.29 -5.14 -0.35
CA ALA A 7 14.26 -5.97 -1.07
C ALA A 7 15.72 -5.74 -0.62
N LEU A 8 16.02 -4.59 -0.02
CA LEU A 8 17.31 -4.28 0.60
C LEU A 8 17.40 -4.72 2.07
N GLY A 9 16.42 -5.50 2.56
CA GLY A 9 16.37 -6.01 3.92
C GLY A 9 15.89 -5.01 4.96
N ARG A 10 15.29 -3.88 4.54
CA ARG A 10 14.68 -2.93 5.47
C ARG A 10 13.31 -3.44 5.92
N GLU A 11 13.00 -3.27 7.19
CA GLU A 11 11.63 -3.38 7.67
C GLU A 11 10.81 -2.21 7.12
N VAL A 12 9.64 -2.51 6.53
CA VAL A 12 8.80 -1.51 5.87
C VAL A 12 7.36 -1.66 6.34
N THR A 13 6.81 -0.55 6.82
CA THR A 13 5.36 -0.37 7.00
C THR A 13 4.83 0.57 5.92
N LEU A 14 3.82 0.14 5.19
CA LEU A 14 3.09 0.93 4.20
C LEU A 14 1.73 1.34 4.79
N PHE A 15 1.49 2.65 4.88
CA PHE A 15 0.22 3.22 5.30
C PHE A 15 -0.47 3.90 4.12
N ALA A 16 -1.65 3.43 3.75
CA ALA A 16 -2.44 4.00 2.67
C ALA A 16 -3.60 4.84 3.23
N THR A 17 -3.73 6.06 2.73
CA THR A 17 -4.81 7.00 3.06
C THR A 17 -5.30 7.72 1.79
N ASN A 18 -6.44 8.41 1.87
CA ASN A 18 -7.12 9.04 0.74
C ASN A 18 -7.27 8.06 -0.44
N ALA A 19 -7.17 8.55 -1.68
CA ALA A 19 -7.19 7.73 -2.89
C ALA A 19 -6.16 6.58 -2.90
N GLY A 20 -5.06 6.67 -2.14
CA GLY A 20 -4.07 5.60 -2.03
C GLY A 20 -4.62 4.29 -1.44
N ILE A 21 -5.76 4.36 -0.73
CA ILE A 21 -6.45 3.19 -0.17
C ILE A 21 -6.81 2.17 -1.24
N GLY A 22 -7.07 2.60 -2.49
CA GLY A 22 -7.38 1.69 -3.59
C GLY A 22 -6.35 0.57 -3.78
N LEU A 23 -5.10 0.76 -3.33
CA LEU A 23 -4.05 -0.25 -3.40
C LEU A 23 -4.34 -1.45 -2.49
N LEU A 24 -4.95 -1.18 -1.33
CA LEU A 24 -5.14 -2.13 -0.23
C LEU A 24 -6.54 -2.75 -0.19
N LEU A 25 -7.44 -2.33 -1.07
CA LEU A 25 -8.75 -2.96 -1.23
C LEU A 25 -8.61 -4.38 -1.80
N GLU A 26 -9.61 -5.22 -1.54
CA GLU A 26 -9.76 -6.48 -2.28
C GLU A 26 -9.99 -6.19 -3.77
N GLY A 27 -9.34 -6.94 -4.66
CA GLY A 27 -9.39 -6.71 -6.11
C GLY A 27 -8.46 -5.61 -6.65
N GLN A 28 -7.87 -4.78 -5.78
CA GLN A 28 -6.82 -3.81 -6.11
C GLN A 28 -7.16 -2.85 -7.25
N ALA A 29 -8.04 -1.88 -7.01
CA ALA A 29 -8.50 -0.94 -8.04
C ALA A 29 -7.37 -0.21 -8.80
N LEU A 30 -6.19 0.00 -8.19
CA LEU A 30 -5.05 0.61 -8.86
C LEU A 30 -4.45 -0.24 -9.99
N ALA A 31 -4.68 -1.56 -10.01
CA ALA A 31 -4.21 -2.43 -11.09
C ALA A 31 -4.90 -2.12 -12.43
N GLU A 32 -6.03 -1.42 -12.40
CA GLU A 32 -6.79 -1.01 -13.59
C GLU A 32 -6.41 0.41 -14.08
N ASP A 33 -5.47 1.09 -13.42
CA ASP A 33 -5.04 2.43 -13.82
C ASP A 33 -4.43 2.40 -15.25
N PRO A 34 -4.84 3.29 -16.17
CA PRO A 34 -4.28 3.35 -17.53
C PRO A 34 -2.75 3.48 -17.58
N ARG A 35 -2.12 4.00 -16.51
CA ARG A 35 -0.67 4.09 -16.35
C ARG A 35 0.01 2.72 -16.33
N GLU A 36 -0.67 1.66 -15.89
CA GLU A 36 -0.11 0.31 -15.81
C GLU A 36 0.31 -0.22 -17.19
N ALA A 37 -0.49 0.03 -18.22
CA ALA A 37 -0.15 -0.32 -19.60
C ALA A 37 1.10 0.43 -20.08
N LEU A 38 1.23 1.71 -19.74
CA LEU A 38 2.40 2.52 -20.08
C LEU A 38 3.67 2.03 -19.37
N LEU A 39 3.57 1.65 -18.10
CA LEU A 39 4.70 1.11 -17.32
C LEU A 39 5.17 -0.20 -17.94
N THR A 40 4.23 -1.10 -18.22
CA THR A 40 4.51 -2.41 -18.85
C THR A 40 5.18 -2.24 -20.21
N ALA A 41 4.66 -1.35 -21.07
CA ALA A 41 5.24 -1.09 -22.39
C ALA A 41 6.67 -0.54 -22.33
N ARG A 42 7.08 0.05 -21.20
CA ARG A 42 8.44 0.57 -20.96
C ARG A 42 9.32 -0.41 -20.18
N GLY A 43 8.87 -1.64 -19.96
CA GLY A 43 9.60 -2.64 -19.17
C GLY A 43 9.69 -2.31 -17.69
N VAL A 44 8.79 -1.46 -17.18
CA VAL A 44 8.73 -1.08 -15.77
C VAL A 44 7.66 -1.91 -15.08
N ALA A 45 7.98 -2.47 -13.91
CA ALA A 45 7.02 -3.21 -13.11
C ALA A 45 5.85 -2.30 -12.67
N GLY A 46 4.64 -2.70 -13.02
CA GLY A 46 3.40 -2.08 -12.58
C GLY A 46 3.02 -2.42 -11.14
N ILE A 47 1.94 -1.83 -10.65
CA ILE A 47 1.48 -1.98 -9.27
C ILE A 47 1.13 -3.43 -8.90
N GLY A 48 0.56 -4.21 -9.83
CA GLY A 48 0.23 -5.62 -9.57
C GLY A 48 1.47 -6.46 -9.22
N VAL A 49 2.55 -6.28 -9.99
CA VAL A 49 3.84 -6.95 -9.74
C VAL A 49 4.47 -6.45 -8.44
N LEU A 50 4.48 -5.13 -8.22
CA LEU A 50 5.06 -4.54 -7.01
C LEU A 50 4.29 -4.92 -5.74
N TRP A 51 2.97 -5.09 -5.83
CA TRP A 51 2.13 -5.53 -4.73
C TRP A 51 2.35 -7.00 -4.39
N ALA A 52 2.41 -7.88 -5.39
CA ALA A 52 2.74 -9.28 -5.16
C ALA A 52 4.09 -9.41 -4.43
N ALA A 53 5.12 -8.70 -4.91
CA ALA A 53 6.43 -8.66 -4.27
C ALA A 53 6.37 -8.04 -2.86
N ALA A 54 5.57 -7.00 -2.63
CA ALA A 54 5.40 -6.42 -1.30
C ALA A 54 4.85 -7.43 -0.29
N ARG A 55 3.90 -8.29 -0.71
CA ARG A 55 3.35 -9.35 0.13
C ARG A 55 4.36 -10.46 0.41
N GLU A 56 5.11 -10.89 -0.61
CA GLU A 56 6.16 -11.91 -0.45
C GLU A 56 7.29 -11.44 0.48
N LEU A 57 7.64 -10.15 0.41
CA LEU A 57 8.64 -9.53 1.27
C LEU A 57 8.13 -9.21 2.68
N GLY A 58 6.87 -9.50 3.00
CA GLY A 58 6.31 -9.30 4.33
C GLY A 58 6.13 -7.84 4.74
N ILE A 59 5.89 -6.94 3.77
CA ILE A 59 5.63 -5.53 4.08
C ILE A 59 4.33 -5.41 4.88
N ARG A 60 4.40 -4.83 6.09
CA ARG A 60 3.20 -4.56 6.90
C ARG A 60 2.38 -3.47 6.22
N CYS A 61 1.12 -3.76 5.92
CA CYS A 61 0.23 -2.84 5.22
C CYS A 61 -0.92 -2.40 6.11
N ILE A 62 -1.12 -1.08 6.22
CA ILE A 62 -2.15 -0.46 7.05
C ILE A 62 -3.04 0.41 6.17
N ALA A 63 -4.35 0.15 6.16
CA ALA A 63 -5.37 1.01 5.57
C ALA A 63 -5.90 1.99 6.62
N CYS A 64 -5.79 3.28 6.32
CA CYS A 64 -6.24 4.34 7.21
C CYS A 64 -7.77 4.33 7.39
N GLU A 65 -8.26 4.19 8.62
CA GLU A 65 -9.69 4.26 8.94
C GLU A 65 -10.33 5.59 8.54
N ALA A 66 -9.66 6.71 8.84
CA ALA A 66 -10.14 8.04 8.49
C ALA A 66 -10.14 8.25 6.97
N GLY A 67 -9.12 7.74 6.27
CA GLY A 67 -9.06 7.77 4.82
C GLY A 67 -10.16 6.93 4.18
N LEU A 68 -10.42 5.71 4.70
CA LEU A 68 -11.51 4.85 4.24
C LEU A 68 -12.85 5.57 4.38
N ALA A 69 -13.05 6.24 5.51
CA ALA A 69 -14.23 7.06 5.73
C ALA A 69 -14.33 8.25 4.78
N ALA A 70 -13.23 8.95 4.50
CA ALA A 70 -13.20 10.11 3.61
C ALA A 70 -13.53 9.73 2.16
N GLU A 71 -13.10 8.55 1.71
CA GLU A 71 -13.37 8.03 0.37
C GLU A 71 -14.74 7.32 0.26
N GLY A 72 -15.53 7.26 1.34
CA GLY A 72 -16.82 6.56 1.35
C GLY A 72 -16.71 5.03 1.33
N LEU A 73 -15.56 4.48 1.73
CA LEU A 73 -15.20 3.06 1.65
C LEU A 73 -15.17 2.38 3.03
N ARG A 74 -15.94 2.86 4.01
CA ARG A 74 -15.91 2.31 5.38
C ARG A 74 -16.11 0.80 5.41
N ASP A 75 -17.04 0.26 4.62
CA ASP A 75 -17.35 -1.16 4.66
C ASP A 75 -16.65 -1.97 3.55
N ALA A 76 -15.69 -1.35 2.84
CA ALA A 76 -14.95 -2.02 1.78
C ALA A 76 -14.09 -3.16 2.34
N ALA A 77 -14.09 -4.29 1.62
CA ALA A 77 -13.21 -5.40 1.91
C ALA A 77 -11.76 -5.03 1.61
N LEU A 78 -10.86 -5.38 2.53
CA LEU A 78 -9.43 -5.16 2.38
C LEU A 78 -8.75 -6.45 1.89
N SER A 79 -7.64 -6.28 1.17
CA SER A 79 -6.80 -7.39 0.75
C SER A 79 -6.33 -8.21 1.98
N PRO A 80 -6.21 -9.55 1.87
CA PRO A 80 -5.79 -10.39 3.00
C PRO A 80 -4.45 -9.97 3.59
N GLY A 81 -4.40 -9.82 4.92
CA GLY A 81 -3.21 -9.38 5.66
C GLY A 81 -3.05 -7.85 5.78
N VAL A 82 -3.95 -7.06 5.19
CA VAL A 82 -4.01 -5.62 5.43
C VAL A 82 -4.70 -5.35 6.77
N GLU A 83 -4.04 -4.57 7.61
CA GLU A 83 -4.58 -4.07 8.87
C GLU A 83 -5.40 -2.81 8.63
N ARG A 84 -6.54 -2.68 9.29
CA ARG A 84 -7.31 -1.43 9.34
C ARG A 84 -6.98 -0.73 10.66
N ALA A 85 -6.42 0.49 10.58
CA ALA A 85 -6.06 1.24 11.78
C ALA A 85 -5.94 2.75 11.53
N GLY A 86 -5.79 3.51 12.63
CA GLY A 86 -5.54 4.94 12.61
C GLY A 86 -4.07 5.32 12.40
N VAL A 87 -3.81 6.62 12.25
CA VAL A 87 -2.46 7.16 12.06
C VAL A 87 -1.54 6.91 13.27
N ALA A 88 -2.10 6.79 14.47
CA ALA A 88 -1.33 6.50 15.68
C ALA A 88 -0.64 5.13 15.58
N THR A 89 -1.35 4.09 15.13
CA THR A 89 -0.81 2.75 14.89
C THR A 89 0.30 2.76 13.84
N PHE A 90 0.17 3.60 12.80
CA PHE A 90 1.24 3.79 11.82
C PHE A 90 2.50 4.40 12.45
N PHE A 91 2.37 5.48 13.21
CA PHE A 91 3.52 6.10 13.87
C PHE A 91 4.19 5.18 14.88
N GLU A 92 3.40 4.40 15.62
CA GLU A 92 3.94 3.37 16.51
C GLU A 92 4.71 2.29 15.73
N ALA A 93 4.15 1.80 14.61
CA ALA A 93 4.78 0.80 13.76
C ALA A 93 6.09 1.31 13.11
N VAL A 94 6.16 2.59 12.75
CA VAL A 94 7.39 3.19 12.22
C VAL A 94 8.40 3.49 13.33
N SER A 95 7.95 3.82 14.54
CA SER A 95 8.79 4.22 15.67
C SER A 95 9.78 5.33 15.25
N ASN A 96 11.08 5.13 15.44
CA ASN A 96 12.14 6.07 15.03
C ASN A 96 12.58 5.90 13.55
N GLY A 97 11.82 5.15 12.76
CA GLY A 97 12.09 4.93 11.34
C GLY A 97 11.86 6.17 10.47
N GLN A 98 12.39 6.13 9.25
CA GLN A 98 12.21 7.19 8.27
C GLN A 98 10.81 7.12 7.64
N ILE A 99 10.08 8.24 7.66
CA ILE A 99 8.81 8.39 6.95
C ILE A 99 9.05 9.05 5.60
N VAL A 100 8.44 8.49 4.55
CA VAL A 100 8.39 9.04 3.20
C VAL A 100 6.93 9.08 2.76
N THR A 101 6.46 10.24 2.32
CA THR A 101 5.09 10.46 1.83
C THR A 101 5.11 10.68 0.32
N LEU A 102 4.11 10.14 -0.39
CA LEU A 102 3.98 10.19 -1.85
C LEU A 102 2.59 10.68 -2.25
#